data_AF-A0A381YXM5-F1
#
_entry.id   AF-A0A381YXM5-F1
#
_cell.length_a   1.000
_cell.length_b   1.000
_cell.length_c   1.000
_cell.angle_alpha   90.00
_cell.angle_beta   90.00
_cell.angle_gamma   90.00
#
_symmetry.space_group_name_H-M   'P 1'
#
loop_
_entity.id
_entity.type
_entity.pdbx_description
1 polymer ?
#
loop_
_entity_poly.entity_id
_entity_poly.type
_entity_poly.pdbx_seq_one_letter_code
_entity_poly.pdbx_strand_id
1 'polypeptide(L)'
;MKADKNNPFIDPGDVSFKSINDKAVDQHAREVADLAAAIRYHDHCYYVLNDPRLADGTYDALFRRLQALEETFPELQSVESPTQRVGGAVQSEFPEIEHQAPMQSLDSGGEEADVREFDERVRKGLKVDSVKYITELKFDGVSIEAVYRDGVLNIGATRGDGVYGEQVTDNLRTIPSVPLRLVGNPPPMLAVRG
;
A
#
# COMPACT_ATOMS: atom_id res chain seq x y z
N MET A 1 -1.16 8.13 9.56
CA MET A 1 -2.64 8.16 9.40
C MET A 1 -3.30 8.65 10.69
N LYS A 2 -4.32 9.53 10.65
CA LYS A 2 -5.11 9.86 11.86
C LYS A 2 -6.35 8.98 11.89
N ALA A 3 -6.60 8.32 13.00
CA ALA A 3 -7.83 7.58 13.20
C ALA A 3 -9.03 8.53 13.14
N ASP A 4 -10.10 8.12 12.44
CA ASP A 4 -11.39 8.76 12.59
C ASP A 4 -11.94 8.41 13.97
N LYS A 5 -11.97 9.37 14.88
CA LYS A 5 -12.43 9.16 16.26
C LYS A 5 -13.91 8.78 16.35
N ASN A 6 -14.67 9.00 15.27
CA ASN A 6 -16.08 8.61 15.21
C ASN A 6 -16.27 7.17 14.71
N ASN A 7 -15.22 6.52 14.21
CA ASN A 7 -15.28 5.14 13.79
C ASN A 7 -15.19 4.22 15.02
N PRO A 8 -16.26 3.46 15.33
CA PRO A 8 -16.32 2.65 16.55
C PRO A 8 -15.34 1.48 16.55
N PHE A 9 -14.76 1.12 15.40
CA PHE A 9 -13.86 -0.03 15.28
C PHE A 9 -12.38 0.33 15.40
N ILE A 10 -12.04 1.61 15.61
CA ILE A 10 -10.67 2.07 15.89
C ILE A 10 -10.19 1.62 17.28
N ASP A 11 -11.12 1.61 18.24
CA ASP A 11 -10.89 1.11 19.60
C ASP A 11 -12.21 0.46 20.07
N PRO A 12 -12.50 -0.77 19.59
CA PRO A 12 -13.83 -1.36 19.73
C PRO A 12 -14.18 -1.76 21.17
N GLY A 13 -13.19 -1.89 22.06
CA GLY A 13 -13.38 -2.44 23.40
C GLY A 13 -13.84 -3.90 23.36
N ASP A 14 -15.15 -4.12 23.17
CA ASP A 14 -15.76 -5.44 22.97
C ASP A 14 -16.05 -5.67 21.47
N VAL A 15 -15.70 -6.84 20.96
CA VAL A 15 -15.91 -7.26 19.56
C VAL A 15 -17.08 -8.24 19.42
N SER A 16 -18.13 -8.05 20.22
CA SER A 16 -19.40 -8.77 20.08
C SER A 16 -20.28 -8.15 18.98
N PHE A 17 -20.39 -8.84 17.85
CA PHE A 17 -21.20 -8.38 16.73
C PHE A 17 -22.62 -8.93 16.79
N LYS A 18 -23.60 -8.10 16.44
CA LYS A 18 -24.98 -8.55 16.23
C LYS A 18 -25.06 -9.47 15.01
N SER A 19 -26.03 -10.38 15.00
CA SER A 19 -26.32 -11.18 13.81
C SER A 19 -26.51 -10.28 12.60
N ILE A 20 -26.02 -10.72 11.44
CA ILE A 20 -26.26 -10.05 10.16
C ILE A 20 -27.76 -10.16 9.86
N ASN A 21 -28.37 -9.07 9.43
CA ASN A 21 -29.76 -9.04 8.99
C ASN A 21 -29.79 -8.84 7.47
N ASP A 22 -30.04 -9.92 6.74
CA ASP A 22 -29.99 -10.01 5.28
C ASP A 22 -30.95 -9.04 4.55
N LYS A 23 -31.83 -8.35 5.27
CA LYS A 23 -32.78 -7.37 4.72
C LYS A 23 -32.37 -5.90 4.94
N ALA A 24 -31.22 -5.65 5.55
CA ALA A 24 -30.79 -4.31 5.97
C ALA A 24 -29.47 -3.87 5.31
N VAL A 25 -29.36 -3.99 3.98
CA VAL A 25 -28.17 -3.64 3.19
C VAL A 25 -27.63 -2.24 3.53
N ASP A 26 -28.51 -1.23 3.54
CA ASP A 26 -28.12 0.17 3.81
C ASP A 26 -27.50 0.36 5.21
N GLN A 27 -27.97 -0.40 6.20
CA GLN A 27 -27.43 -0.35 7.55
C GLN A 27 -26.03 -0.98 7.60
N HIS A 28 -25.84 -2.08 6.88
CA HIS A 28 -24.56 -2.78 6.81
C HIS A 28 -23.54 -2.09 5.90
N ALA A 29 -23.97 -1.25 4.94
CA ALA A 29 -23.08 -0.45 4.11
C ALA A 29 -22.18 0.48 4.94
N ARG A 30 -22.75 1.12 5.96
CA ARG A 30 -21.96 1.96 6.87
C ARG A 30 -21.00 1.14 7.72
N GLU A 31 -21.45 -0.01 8.22
CA GLU A 31 -20.63 -0.93 9.02
C GLU A 31 -19.44 -1.46 8.23
N VAL A 32 -19.65 -1.89 6.97
CA VAL A 32 -18.59 -2.32 6.05
C VAL A 32 -17.57 -1.19 5.83
N ALA A 33 -18.03 0.03 5.56
CA ALA A 33 -17.15 1.17 5.36
C ALA A 33 -16.30 1.49 6.60
N ASP A 34 -16.91 1.48 7.79
CA ASP A 34 -16.23 1.74 9.05
C ASP A 34 -15.24 0.61 9.40
N LEU A 35 -15.63 -0.66 9.25
CA LEU A 35 -14.73 -1.81 9.46
C LEU A 35 -13.53 -1.76 8.52
N ALA A 36 -13.75 -1.57 7.22
CA ALA A 36 -12.68 -1.49 6.25
C ALA A 36 -11.72 -0.32 6.55
N ALA A 37 -12.24 0.82 6.99
CA ALA A 37 -11.42 1.97 7.38
C ALA A 37 -10.59 1.70 8.66
N ALA A 38 -11.17 1.04 9.67
CA ALA A 38 -10.47 0.68 10.89
C ALA A 38 -9.39 -0.38 10.64
N ILE A 39 -9.69 -1.42 9.85
CA ILE A 39 -8.71 -2.44 9.48
C ILE A 39 -7.53 -1.81 8.75
N ARG A 40 -7.76 -0.92 7.77
CA ARG A 40 -6.67 -0.17 7.10
C ARG A 40 -5.84 0.67 8.07
N TYR A 41 -6.47 1.25 9.09
CA TYR A 41 -5.76 1.99 10.13
C TYR A 41 -4.80 1.08 10.91
N HIS A 42 -5.30 -0.07 11.36
CA HIS A 42 -4.52 -1.01 12.13
C HIS A 42 -3.43 -1.69 11.29
N ASP A 43 -3.70 -1.99 10.02
CA ASP A 43 -2.69 -2.43 9.05
C ASP A 43 -1.56 -1.41 8.94
N HIS A 44 -1.87 -0.13 8.79
CA HIS A 44 -0.86 0.92 8.72
C HIS A 44 -0.04 1.01 10.01
N CYS A 45 -0.70 0.97 11.17
CA CYS A 45 -0.03 0.94 12.46
C CYS A 45 0.91 -0.25 12.60
N TYR A 46 0.47 -1.45 12.20
CA TYR A 46 1.24 -2.68 12.28
C TYR A 46 2.40 -2.69 11.27
N TYR A 47 2.10 -2.60 9.97
CA TYR A 47 3.07 -2.84 8.90
C TYR A 47 3.95 -1.63 8.55
N VAL A 48 3.49 -0.40 8.82
CA VAL A 48 4.23 0.82 8.44
C VAL A 48 4.84 1.52 9.64
N LEU A 49 4.08 1.66 10.74
CA LEU A 49 4.55 2.36 11.92
C LEU A 49 5.26 1.46 12.93
N ASN A 50 5.16 0.12 12.78
CA ASN A 50 5.63 -0.86 13.75
C ASN A 50 5.12 -0.55 15.18
N ASP A 51 3.85 -0.14 15.27
CA ASP A 51 3.16 0.31 16.48
C ASP A 51 1.74 -0.29 16.52
N PRO A 52 1.61 -1.62 16.71
CA PRO A 52 0.32 -2.30 16.69
C PRO A 52 -0.59 -1.78 17.81
N ARG A 53 -1.83 -1.45 17.44
CA ARG A 53 -2.82 -0.84 18.35
C ARG A 53 -3.87 -1.82 18.90
N LEU A 54 -4.04 -2.97 18.25
CA LEU A 54 -4.97 -4.02 18.66
C LEU A 54 -4.21 -5.32 18.92
N ALA A 55 -4.78 -6.15 19.80
CA ALA A 55 -4.39 -7.54 19.91
C ALA A 55 -4.94 -8.33 18.71
N ASP A 56 -4.22 -9.38 18.30
CA ASP A 56 -4.53 -10.20 17.11
C ASP A 56 -5.98 -10.71 17.13
N GLY A 57 -6.46 -11.23 18.25
CA GLY A 57 -7.84 -11.74 18.35
C GLY A 57 -8.93 -10.68 18.11
N THR A 58 -8.66 -9.43 18.50
CA THR A 58 -9.56 -8.29 18.23
C THR A 58 -9.53 -7.95 16.74
N TYR A 59 -8.33 -7.86 16.15
CA TYR A 59 -8.16 -7.63 14.72
C TYR A 59 -8.86 -8.71 13.87
N ASP A 60 -8.65 -9.98 14.19
CA ASP A 60 -9.25 -11.14 13.52
C ASP A 60 -10.77 -11.14 13.62
N ALA A 61 -11.33 -10.64 14.72
CA ALA A 61 -12.78 -10.49 14.87
C ALA A 61 -13.33 -9.40 13.93
N LEU A 62 -12.66 -8.23 13.84
CA LEU A 62 -13.03 -7.18 12.90
C LEU A 62 -12.94 -7.67 11.44
N PHE A 63 -11.85 -8.36 11.10
CA PHE A 63 -11.61 -8.87 9.75
C PHE A 63 -12.65 -9.92 9.33
N ARG A 64 -12.93 -10.90 10.20
CA ARG A 64 -13.96 -11.91 9.94
C ARG A 64 -15.36 -11.30 9.83
N ARG A 65 -15.65 -10.25 10.61
CA ARG A 65 -16.92 -9.52 10.50
C ARG A 65 -17.05 -8.86 9.13
N LEU A 66 -16.00 -8.18 8.66
CA LEU A 66 -16.00 -7.56 7.34
C LEU A 66 -16.20 -8.60 6.23
N GLN A 67 -15.46 -9.73 6.28
CA GLN A 67 -15.65 -10.83 5.32
C GLN A 67 -17.09 -11.34 5.32
N ALA A 68 -17.67 -11.63 6.48
CA ALA A 68 -19.03 -12.15 6.56
C ALA A 68 -20.08 -11.17 5.98
N LEU A 69 -19.90 -9.86 6.19
CA LEU A 69 -20.78 -8.84 5.62
C LEU A 69 -20.67 -8.78 4.10
N GLU A 70 -19.47 -8.83 3.55
CA GLU A 70 -19.25 -8.80 2.09
C GLU A 70 -19.67 -10.10 1.39
N GLU A 71 -19.57 -11.25 2.07
CA GLU A 71 -20.11 -12.52 1.59
C GLU A 71 -21.64 -12.52 1.56
N THR A 72 -22.27 -11.91 2.58
CA THR A 72 -23.74 -11.80 2.67
C THR A 72 -24.30 -10.77 1.69
N PHE A 73 -23.57 -9.66 1.49
CA PHE A 73 -23.94 -8.57 0.60
C PHE A 73 -22.84 -8.30 -0.43
N PRO A 74 -22.77 -9.10 -1.52
CA PRO A 74 -21.75 -8.91 -2.56
C PRO A 74 -21.74 -7.50 -3.17
N GLU A 75 -22.87 -6.79 -3.15
CA GLU A 75 -22.98 -5.40 -3.61
C GLU A 75 -22.22 -4.38 -2.75
N LEU A 76 -21.85 -4.74 -1.51
CA LEU A 76 -21.06 -3.91 -0.61
C LEU A 76 -19.56 -4.17 -0.73
N GLN A 77 -19.16 -5.22 -1.44
CA GLN A 77 -17.75 -5.56 -1.64
C GLN A 77 -17.09 -4.55 -2.57
N SER A 78 -15.91 -4.08 -2.17
CA SER A 78 -15.07 -3.17 -2.97
C SER A 78 -13.74 -3.82 -3.28
N VAL A 79 -13.20 -3.59 -4.48
CA VAL A 79 -11.84 -4.00 -4.87
C VAL A 79 -10.75 -3.43 -3.98
N GLU A 80 -11.07 -2.42 -3.18
CA GLU A 80 -10.17 -1.77 -2.23
C GLU A 80 -10.33 -2.28 -0.78
N SER A 81 -11.24 -3.24 -0.59
CA SER A 81 -11.48 -3.81 0.72
C SER A 81 -10.27 -4.63 1.18
N PRO A 82 -9.87 -4.55 2.45
CA PRO A 82 -8.80 -5.38 3.01
C PRO A 82 -8.99 -6.89 2.80
N THR A 83 -10.22 -7.35 2.61
CA THR A 83 -10.56 -8.77 2.36
C THR A 83 -10.17 -9.23 0.95
N GLN A 84 -9.98 -8.30 0.01
CA GLN A 84 -9.66 -8.61 -1.40
C GLN A 84 -8.17 -8.81 -1.65
N ARG A 85 -7.34 -8.92 -0.60
CA ARG A 85 -5.89 -9.13 -0.71
C ARG A 85 -5.49 -10.57 -1.06
N VAL A 86 -6.44 -11.46 -1.37
CA VAL A 86 -6.16 -12.87 -1.69
C VAL A 86 -5.43 -12.95 -3.04
N GLY A 87 -4.32 -13.71 -3.08
CA GLY A 87 -3.66 -14.03 -4.34
C GLY A 87 -4.60 -14.81 -5.24
N GLY A 88 -4.86 -14.29 -6.43
CA GLY A 88 -5.66 -14.98 -7.45
C GLY A 88 -5.00 -16.26 -7.96
N ALA A 89 -5.62 -16.88 -8.96
CA ALA A 89 -4.97 -17.99 -9.68
C ALA A 89 -3.60 -17.53 -10.21
N VAL A 90 -2.62 -18.44 -10.19
CA VAL A 90 -1.28 -18.18 -10.74
C VAL A 90 -1.44 -17.72 -12.18
N GLN A 91 -1.07 -16.48 -12.47
CA GLN A 91 -1.04 -15.95 -13.82
C GLN A 91 0.12 -16.63 -14.57
N SER A 92 -0.18 -17.18 -15.74
CA SER A 92 0.83 -17.82 -16.60
C SER A 92 1.65 -16.81 -17.39
N GLU A 93 1.13 -15.60 -17.58
CA GLU A 93 1.74 -14.53 -18.37
C GLU A 93 1.45 -13.18 -17.72
N PHE A 94 2.45 -12.31 -17.72
CA PHE A 94 2.32 -10.92 -17.26
C PHE A 94 2.38 -9.99 -18.47
N PRO A 95 1.35 -9.16 -18.70
CA PRO A 95 1.38 -8.23 -19.82
C PRO A 95 2.42 -7.14 -19.55
N GLU A 96 3.09 -6.71 -20.61
CA GLU A 96 4.05 -5.62 -20.57
C GLU A 96 3.33 -4.27 -20.45
N ILE A 97 3.89 -3.36 -19.65
CA ILE A 97 3.34 -2.01 -19.45
C ILE A 97 4.45 -0.96 -19.39
N GLU A 98 4.20 0.17 -20.04
CA GLU A 98 5.09 1.33 -20.01
C GLU A 98 4.98 2.07 -18.66
N HIS A 99 6.13 2.42 -18.08
CA HIS A 99 6.20 3.18 -16.84
C HIS A 99 5.72 4.62 -17.02
N GLN A 100 5.25 5.24 -15.93
CA GLN A 100 4.84 6.66 -15.97
C GLN A 100 6.01 7.62 -16.26
N ALA A 101 7.23 7.17 -15.99
CA ALA A 101 8.49 7.80 -16.38
C ALA A 101 9.59 6.72 -16.41
N PRO A 102 10.74 6.93 -17.07
CA PRO A 102 11.83 5.96 -17.02
C PRO A 102 12.27 5.63 -15.58
N MET A 103 12.41 4.35 -15.26
CA MET A 103 12.98 3.81 -14.02
C MET A 103 14.48 3.64 -14.17
N GLN A 104 15.24 4.58 -13.61
CA GLN A 104 16.69 4.61 -13.66
C GLN A 104 17.33 3.54 -12.76
N SER A 105 18.55 3.15 -13.11
CA SER A 105 19.44 2.42 -12.18
C SER A 105 20.28 3.41 -11.38
N LEU A 106 20.91 2.91 -10.32
CA LEU A 106 21.96 3.63 -9.61
C LEU A 106 23.33 3.16 -10.09
N ASP A 107 24.26 4.11 -10.26
CA ASP A 107 25.68 3.79 -10.34
C ASP A 107 26.16 3.23 -8.98
N SER A 108 27.12 2.31 -9.00
CA SER A 108 27.67 1.69 -7.81
C SER A 108 29.10 2.16 -7.52
N GLY A 109 29.41 2.29 -6.23
CA GLY A 109 30.75 2.54 -5.69
C GLY A 109 30.85 1.83 -4.35
N GLY A 110 31.97 1.15 -4.10
CA GLY A 110 32.17 0.32 -2.91
C GLY A 110 33.09 0.95 -1.88
N GLU A 111 33.87 1.95 -2.29
CA GLU A 111 34.95 2.52 -1.51
C GLU A 111 34.65 3.96 -1.11
N GLU A 112 35.28 4.43 -0.02
CA GLU A 112 35.15 5.81 0.45
C GLU A 112 35.53 6.83 -0.63
N ALA A 113 36.53 6.51 -1.46
CA ALA A 113 36.98 7.36 -2.55
C ALA A 113 35.88 7.60 -3.62
N ASP A 114 35.08 6.56 -3.94
CA ASP A 114 34.01 6.66 -4.93
C ASP A 114 32.95 7.67 -4.49
N VAL A 115 32.61 7.66 -3.19
CA VAL A 115 31.65 8.59 -2.59
C VAL A 115 32.18 10.02 -2.59
N ARG A 116 33.48 10.21 -2.32
CA ARG A 116 34.13 11.53 -2.38
C ARG A 116 34.14 12.09 -3.80
N GLU A 117 34.45 11.27 -4.80
CA GLU A 117 34.40 11.68 -6.20
C GLU A 117 32.98 12.05 -6.63
N PHE A 118 31.98 11.27 -6.20
CA PHE A 118 30.57 11.60 -6.42
C PHE A 118 30.20 12.96 -5.83
N ASP A 119 30.57 13.25 -4.57
CA ASP A 119 30.33 14.56 -3.94
C ASP A 119 30.98 15.70 -4.73
N GLU A 120 32.25 15.56 -5.13
CA GLU A 120 32.95 16.56 -5.93
C GLU A 120 32.25 16.82 -7.26
N ARG A 121 31.81 15.76 -7.95
CA ARG A 121 31.07 15.86 -9.22
C ARG A 121 29.74 16.59 -9.04
N VAL A 122 28.98 16.30 -7.99
CA VAL A 122 27.71 16.96 -7.69
C VAL A 122 27.93 18.44 -7.35
N ARG A 123 28.85 18.76 -6.44
CA ARG A 123 29.17 20.15 -6.06
C ARG A 123 29.61 20.99 -7.24
N LYS A 124 30.48 20.44 -8.09
CA LYS A 124 30.94 21.10 -9.32
C LYS A 124 29.80 21.31 -10.32
N GLY A 125 28.94 20.31 -10.50
CA GLY A 125 27.78 20.40 -11.40
C GLY A 125 26.75 21.45 -10.95
N LEU A 126 26.50 21.55 -9.64
CA LEU A 126 25.57 22.51 -9.05
C LEU A 126 26.18 23.89 -8.78
N LYS A 127 27.52 24.02 -8.82
CA LYS A 127 28.27 25.23 -8.47
C LYS A 127 28.01 25.69 -7.03
N VAL A 128 28.08 24.76 -6.09
CA VAL A 128 27.89 25.01 -4.65
C VAL A 128 29.03 24.41 -3.83
N ASP A 129 29.28 24.99 -2.66
CA ASP A 129 30.39 24.54 -1.78
C ASP A 129 30.03 23.33 -0.92
N SER A 130 28.73 23.08 -0.70
CA SER A 130 28.25 21.96 0.13
C SER A 130 26.90 21.46 -0.33
N VAL A 131 26.67 20.15 -0.23
CA VAL A 131 25.41 19.47 -0.54
C VAL A 131 24.94 18.71 0.69
N LYS A 132 23.63 18.67 0.90
CA LYS A 132 23.02 17.79 1.90
C LYS A 132 22.55 16.52 1.20
N TYR A 133 22.94 15.38 1.75
CA TYR A 133 22.55 14.06 1.23
C TYR A 133 21.52 13.43 2.15
N ILE A 134 20.61 12.66 1.55
CA ILE A 134 19.77 11.69 2.25
C ILE A 134 20.42 10.33 2.01
N THR A 135 20.65 9.59 3.09
CA THR A 135 21.22 8.24 3.02
C THR A 135 20.16 7.23 3.39
N GLU A 136 19.88 6.31 2.48
CA GLU A 136 18.90 5.24 2.65
C GLU A 136 19.60 3.89 2.54
N LEU A 137 19.04 2.87 3.20
CA LEU A 137 19.54 1.51 3.05
C LEU A 137 19.24 1.02 1.63
N LYS A 138 20.25 0.46 0.96
CA LYS A 138 20.05 -0.21 -0.33
C LYS A 138 19.46 -1.60 -0.08
N PHE A 139 18.16 -1.74 -0.31
CA PHE A 139 17.50 -3.04 -0.27
C PHE A 139 17.94 -3.92 -1.44
N ASP A 140 18.20 -5.19 -1.16
CA ASP A 140 18.49 -6.21 -2.18
C ASP A 140 17.21 -6.95 -2.52
N GLY A 141 16.46 -6.38 -3.47
CA GLY A 141 15.14 -6.85 -3.86
C GLY A 141 14.83 -6.49 -5.31
N VAL A 142 13.54 -6.49 -5.65
CA VAL A 142 13.06 -6.15 -6.99
C VAL A 142 12.43 -4.77 -6.94
N SER A 143 12.82 -3.90 -7.87
CA SER A 143 12.21 -2.57 -8.00
C SER A 143 10.81 -2.67 -8.61
N ILE A 144 9.87 -2.00 -7.97
CA ILE A 144 8.46 -1.97 -8.33
C ILE A 144 7.99 -0.52 -8.54
N GLU A 145 7.12 -0.30 -9.51
CA GLU A 145 6.30 0.91 -9.62
C GLU A 145 4.85 0.59 -9.23
N ALA A 146 4.30 1.30 -8.25
CA ALA A 146 2.90 1.25 -7.86
C ALA A 146 2.21 2.57 -8.24
N VAL A 147 1.29 2.51 -9.19
CA VAL A 147 0.51 3.66 -9.66
C VAL A 147 -0.84 3.66 -8.96
N TYR A 148 -1.11 4.76 -8.27
CA TYR A 148 -2.40 5.06 -7.64
C TYR A 148 -3.15 6.10 -8.48
N ARG A 149 -4.44 5.86 -8.71
CA ARG A 149 -5.36 6.84 -9.32
C ARG A 149 -6.46 7.16 -8.32
N ASP A 150 -6.69 8.44 -8.07
CA ASP A 150 -7.64 8.93 -7.06
C ASP A 150 -7.44 8.26 -5.67
N GLY A 151 -6.16 7.99 -5.36
CA GLY A 151 -5.75 7.32 -4.13
C GLY A 151 -5.90 5.80 -4.13
N VAL A 152 -6.32 5.15 -5.21
CA VAL A 152 -6.56 3.70 -5.28
C VAL A 152 -5.48 3.02 -6.10
N LEU A 153 -4.93 1.91 -5.62
CA LEU A 153 -3.93 1.12 -6.34
C LEU A 153 -4.52 0.64 -7.67
N ASN A 154 -4.00 1.19 -8.76
CA ASN A 154 -4.48 0.94 -10.11
C ASN A 154 -3.56 -0.04 -10.86
N ILE A 155 -2.25 0.15 -10.77
CA ILE A 155 -1.25 -0.65 -11.50
C ILE A 155 -0.06 -0.92 -10.58
N GLY A 156 0.43 -2.17 -10.60
CA GLY A 156 1.75 -2.53 -10.12
C GLY A 156 2.60 -3.05 -11.28
N ALA A 157 3.85 -2.61 -11.39
CA ALA A 157 4.76 -3.04 -12.45
C ALA A 157 6.17 -3.36 -11.92
N THR A 158 6.81 -4.39 -12.45
CA THR A 158 8.26 -4.62 -12.25
C THR A 158 9.06 -3.57 -13.02
N ARG A 159 10.35 -3.37 -12.71
CA ARG A 159 11.20 -2.43 -13.46
C ARG A 159 11.39 -2.81 -14.93
N GLY A 160 11.45 -4.11 -15.24
CA GLY A 160 11.87 -4.61 -16.56
C GLY A 160 13.15 -3.95 -17.08
N ASP A 161 13.08 -3.34 -18.25
CA ASP A 161 14.21 -2.63 -18.88
C ASP A 161 14.36 -1.17 -18.43
N GLY A 162 13.46 -0.68 -17.59
CA GLY A 162 13.38 0.68 -17.10
C GLY A 162 12.45 1.59 -17.91
N VAL A 163 11.94 1.16 -19.05
CA VAL A 163 10.88 1.83 -19.82
C VAL A 163 9.60 1.00 -19.75
N TYR A 164 9.73 -0.31 -19.96
CA TYR A 164 8.65 -1.28 -19.86
C TYR A 164 8.93 -2.30 -18.76
N GLY A 165 7.87 -2.69 -18.07
CA GLY A 165 7.86 -3.68 -17.01
C GLY A 165 6.70 -4.66 -17.15
N GLU A 166 6.70 -5.68 -16.30
CA GLU A 166 5.62 -6.67 -16.25
C GLU A 166 4.54 -6.19 -15.27
N GLN A 167 3.27 -6.23 -15.68
CA GLN A 167 2.16 -5.86 -14.82
C GLN A 167 1.91 -6.93 -13.76
N VAL A 168 2.24 -6.61 -12.50
CA VAL A 168 2.16 -7.49 -11.33
C VAL A 168 1.18 -6.97 -10.27
N THR A 169 0.14 -6.25 -10.69
CA THR A 169 -0.83 -5.58 -9.79
C THR A 169 -1.43 -6.54 -8.76
N ASP A 170 -1.85 -7.73 -9.17
CA ASP A 170 -2.47 -8.69 -8.27
C ASP A 170 -1.48 -9.24 -7.24
N ASN A 171 -0.21 -9.45 -7.63
CA ASN A 171 0.86 -9.80 -6.69
C ASN A 171 1.06 -8.69 -5.66
N LEU A 172 1.10 -7.42 -6.08
CA LEU A 172 1.24 -6.28 -5.17
C LEU A 172 0.10 -6.17 -4.16
N ARG A 173 -1.14 -6.47 -4.57
CA ARG A 173 -2.32 -6.45 -3.67
C ARG A 173 -2.16 -7.41 -2.49
N THR A 174 -1.43 -8.51 -2.67
CA THR A 174 -1.19 -9.49 -1.61
C THR A 174 -0.19 -9.01 -0.54
N ILE A 175 0.61 -7.97 -0.82
CA ILE A 175 1.64 -7.49 0.10
C ILE A 175 0.99 -6.58 1.16
N PRO A 176 0.95 -6.96 2.45
CA PRO A 176 0.18 -6.23 3.45
C PRO A 176 0.63 -4.76 3.65
N SER A 177 1.93 -4.51 3.55
CA SER A 177 2.51 -3.16 3.66
C SER A 177 2.20 -2.25 2.47
N VAL A 178 1.78 -2.80 1.32
CA VAL A 178 1.30 -2.01 0.18
C VAL A 178 -0.18 -1.68 0.42
N PRO A 179 -0.56 -0.40 0.56
CA PRO A 179 -1.95 -0.03 0.76
C PRO A 179 -2.76 -0.18 -0.55
N LEU A 180 -3.96 -0.75 -0.49
CA LEU A 180 -4.88 -0.73 -1.64
C LEU A 180 -5.47 0.66 -1.89
N ARG A 181 -5.57 1.47 -0.83
CA ARG A 181 -6.04 2.86 -0.85
C ARG A 181 -5.13 3.74 0.00
N LEU A 182 -4.62 4.82 -0.59
CA LEU A 182 -3.91 5.88 0.09
C LEU A 182 -4.84 6.67 1.00
N VAL A 183 -4.28 7.18 2.09
CA VAL A 183 -5.04 7.96 3.08
C VAL A 183 -4.68 9.43 2.98
N GLY A 184 -5.67 10.30 3.17
CA GLY A 184 -5.52 11.76 3.12
C GLY A 184 -6.05 12.31 1.81
N ASN A 185 -5.33 13.28 1.24
CA ASN A 185 -5.65 13.92 -0.03
C ASN A 185 -4.53 13.65 -1.04
N PRO A 186 -4.38 12.41 -1.54
CA PRO A 186 -3.37 12.11 -2.54
C PRO A 186 -3.65 12.88 -3.84
N PRO A 187 -2.62 13.16 -4.66
CA PRO A 187 -2.85 13.72 -5.98
C PRO A 187 -3.69 12.76 -6.84
N PRO A 188 -4.36 13.25 -7.90
CA PRO A 188 -5.20 12.42 -8.77
C PRO A 188 -4.47 11.22 -9.38
N MET A 189 -3.16 11.36 -9.57
CA MET A 189 -2.28 10.27 -9.98
C MET A 189 -0.97 10.35 -9.18
N LEU A 190 -0.53 9.20 -8.63
CA LEU A 190 0.74 9.07 -7.93
C LEU A 190 1.43 7.77 -8.36
N ALA A 191 2.65 7.87 -8.88
CA ALA A 191 3.53 6.71 -9.06
C ALA A 191 4.53 6.67 -7.90
N VAL A 192 4.52 5.59 -7.13
CA VAL A 192 5.46 5.32 -6.03
C VAL A 192 6.42 4.23 -6.46
N ARG A 193 7.70 4.38 -6.15
CA ARG A 193 8.75 3.39 -6.48
C ARG A 193 9.47 2.93 -5.23
N GLY A 194 9.80 1.65 -5.17
CA GLY A 194 10.49 1.00 -4.05
C GLY A 194 11.04 -0.36 -4.42
#